data_AF-A0AAV0JLB0-F1
#
_entry.id   AF-A0AAV0JLB0-F1
#
_cell.length_a   1.000
_cell.length_b   1.000
_cell.length_c   1.000
_cell.angle_alpha   90.00
_cell.angle_beta   90.00
_cell.angle_gamma   90.00
#
_symmetry.space_group_name_H-M   'P 1'
#
loop_
_entity.id
_entity.type
_entity.pdbx_description
1 polymer ?
#
loop_
_entity_poly.entity_id
_entity_poly.type
_entity_poly.pdbx_seq_one_letter_code
_entity_poly.pdbx_strand_id
1 'polypeptide(L)'
;KIWTTKGDEQKSATEEFIGYLKTLEAELGDKPYFGGEKLGYVDVTMIPFYSWFHAYEVSGNFSIESNCPKLMAWAKRCMQHESVSKTLPDPKKVYEFILQLKKEGAPQQRASMAEEVILLDSWVSPFGMRARIALAEKGIKHEHREEDLGNKSDLLLKMNSIHKTIPVLIHNGKPVCESNNIVQYLDEVWHDKSPLLPSDPYLKGQARFWADFVDRKVFDAGRKVWVTKGEEQKSLMEEFIGHLKTLEAELGDEPYFGGEKMGYVDVTMVPIYSWFHAYEVSGNFSFESHCPKLVAWAKRCMQHDSVSKALPDPEKVYEYVLQLRKRLGIE
;
A
#
# COMPACT_ATOMS: atom_id res chain seq x y z
N LYS A 1 6.85 17.89 20.58
CA LYS A 1 5.90 18.57 21.49
C LYS A 1 6.53 19.78 22.18
N ILE A 2 7.64 19.64 22.92
CA ILE A 2 8.30 20.76 23.65
C ILE A 2 8.45 22.06 22.84
N TRP A 3 8.85 22.01 21.57
CA TRP A 3 9.00 23.21 20.75
C TRP A 3 7.82 23.49 19.81
N THR A 4 6.84 22.59 19.74
CA THR A 4 5.69 22.64 18.80
C THR A 4 4.36 23.00 19.46
N THR A 5 4.24 22.82 20.78
CA THR A 5 3.01 23.08 21.55
C THR A 5 3.21 24.25 22.53
N LYS A 6 2.13 24.75 23.16
CA LYS A 6 2.15 25.84 24.15
C LYS A 6 1.32 25.48 25.39
N GLY A 7 1.53 26.19 26.49
CA GLY A 7 0.74 26.04 27.71
C GLY A 7 0.93 24.68 28.37
N ASP A 8 -0.15 24.09 28.88
CA ASP A 8 -0.10 22.84 29.66
C ASP A 8 0.45 21.66 28.86
N GLU A 9 0.18 21.58 27.56
CA GLU A 9 0.70 20.50 26.70
C GLU A 9 2.23 20.61 26.55
N GLN A 10 2.76 21.82 26.47
CA GLN A 10 4.20 22.04 26.40
C GLN A 10 4.88 21.68 27.72
N LYS A 11 4.24 22.04 28.84
CA LYS A 11 4.73 21.74 30.18
C LYS A 11 4.76 20.23 30.43
N SER A 12 3.67 19.53 30.13
CA SER A 12 3.56 18.07 30.24
C SER A 12 4.62 17.35 29.38
N ALA A 13 4.81 17.78 28.12
CA ALA A 13 5.85 17.23 27.25
C ALA A 13 7.28 17.51 27.76
N THR A 14 7.49 18.64 28.45
CA THR A 14 8.80 18.99 29.04
C THR A 14 9.10 18.11 30.24
N GLU A 15 8.12 17.92 31.13
CA GLU A 15 8.24 17.02 32.28
C GLU A 15 8.49 15.57 31.85
N GLU A 16 7.77 15.09 30.83
CA GLU A 16 7.95 13.76 30.24
C GLU A 16 9.38 13.57 29.69
N PHE A 17 9.88 14.55 28.93
CA PHE A 17 11.23 14.49 28.36
C PHE A 17 12.32 14.50 29.43
N ILE A 18 12.17 15.32 30.48
CA ILE A 18 13.07 15.29 31.63
C ILE A 18 13.06 13.90 32.27
N GLY A 19 11.90 13.24 32.36
CA GLY A 19 11.77 11.85 32.82
C GLY A 19 12.59 10.86 31.98
N TYR A 20 12.55 10.97 30.65
CA TYR A 20 13.37 10.16 29.76
C TYR A 20 14.87 10.41 29.93
N LEU A 21 15.29 11.67 30.04
CA LEU A 21 16.69 12.02 30.29
C LEU A 21 17.21 11.45 31.61
N LYS A 22 16.40 11.50 32.68
CA LYS A 22 16.75 10.89 33.97
C LYS A 22 16.89 9.37 33.91
N THR A 23 16.04 8.72 33.11
CA THR A 23 16.15 7.26 32.88
C THR A 23 17.45 6.92 32.17
N LEU A 24 17.80 7.68 31.13
CA LEU A 24 19.06 7.51 30.39
C LEU A 24 20.29 7.80 31.26
N GLU A 25 20.21 8.82 32.12
CA GLU A 25 21.29 9.13 33.04
C GLU A 25 21.48 8.05 34.12
N ALA A 26 20.39 7.48 34.63
CA ALA A 26 20.46 6.35 35.54
C ALA A 26 21.13 5.13 34.88
N GLU A 27 20.80 4.85 33.62
CA GLU A 27 21.43 3.78 32.85
C GLU A 27 22.90 4.06 32.51
N LEU A 28 23.26 5.32 32.23
CA LEU A 28 24.65 5.72 32.06
C LEU A 28 25.44 5.47 33.35
N GLY A 29 24.82 5.73 34.52
CA GLY A 29 25.45 5.53 35.82
C GLY A 29 26.74 6.33 35.94
N ASP A 30 27.84 5.67 36.29
CA ASP A 30 29.18 6.27 36.37
C ASP A 30 30.07 5.93 35.16
N LYS A 31 29.51 5.24 34.15
CA LYS A 31 30.25 4.86 32.95
C LYS A 31 30.64 6.12 32.16
N PRO A 32 31.85 6.19 31.57
CA PRO A 32 32.22 7.33 30.73
C PRO A 32 31.38 7.36 29.44
N TYR A 33 30.93 6.21 28.95
CA TYR A 33 30.06 6.02 27.78
C TYR A 33 29.00 4.94 28.06
N PHE A 34 27.91 4.93 27.31
CA PHE A 34 26.93 3.82 27.38
C PHE A 34 27.55 2.48 26.95
N GLY A 35 28.55 2.51 26.07
CA GLY A 35 29.41 1.38 25.73
C GLY A 35 30.41 0.95 26.82
N GLY A 36 30.37 1.53 28.02
CA GLY A 36 31.34 1.31 29.09
C GLY A 36 32.53 2.25 28.96
N GLU A 37 33.74 1.70 28.85
CA GLU A 37 35.00 2.48 28.78
C GLU A 37 35.22 3.20 27.43
N LYS A 38 34.50 2.78 26.39
CA LYS A 38 34.65 3.32 25.03
C LYS A 38 33.30 3.69 24.44
N LEU A 39 33.32 4.59 23.47
CA LEU A 39 32.17 4.98 22.68
C LEU A 39 31.57 3.74 22.00
N GLY A 40 30.32 3.41 22.32
CA GLY A 40 29.60 2.25 21.83
C GLY A 40 28.41 2.63 20.96
N TYR A 41 27.62 1.61 20.57
CA TYR A 41 26.47 1.79 19.69
C TYR A 41 25.47 2.81 20.23
N VAL A 42 25.08 2.68 21.50
CA VAL A 42 24.12 3.59 22.14
C VAL A 42 24.64 5.04 22.11
N ASP A 43 25.94 5.24 22.36
CA ASP A 43 26.54 6.57 22.29
C ASP A 43 26.42 7.20 20.90
N VAL A 44 26.70 6.42 19.84
CA VAL A 44 26.56 6.87 18.43
C VAL A 44 25.11 7.22 18.11
N THR A 45 24.15 6.44 18.60
CA THR A 45 22.72 6.70 18.34
C THR A 45 22.19 7.91 19.10
N MET A 46 22.73 8.19 20.29
CA MET A 46 22.22 9.24 21.15
C MET A 46 22.92 10.58 20.94
N ILE A 47 24.21 10.59 20.61
CA ILE A 47 24.96 11.85 20.54
C ILE A 47 24.40 12.84 19.52
N PRO A 48 23.80 12.46 18.37
CA PRO A 48 23.19 13.44 17.45
C PRO A 48 22.12 14.32 18.09
N PHE A 49 21.46 13.86 19.16
CA PHE A 49 20.48 14.65 19.89
C PHE A 49 21.09 15.80 20.69
N TYR A 50 22.39 15.77 20.98
CA TYR A 50 23.09 16.88 21.65
C TYR A 50 22.92 18.21 20.91
N SER A 51 22.94 18.18 19.57
CA SER A 51 22.68 19.38 18.75
C SER A 51 21.27 19.96 18.95
N TRP A 52 20.33 19.20 19.51
CA TRP A 52 18.96 19.65 19.77
C TRP A 52 18.75 20.13 21.21
N PHE A 53 19.69 19.86 22.12
CA PHE A 53 19.54 20.16 23.55
C PHE A 53 19.25 21.63 23.81
N HIS A 54 20.03 22.52 23.18
CA HIS A 54 19.81 23.97 23.31
C HIS A 54 18.40 24.38 22.91
N ALA A 55 17.87 23.81 21.82
CA ALA A 55 16.53 24.12 21.36
C ALA A 55 15.44 23.64 22.32
N TYR A 56 15.64 22.48 22.96
CA TYR A 56 14.73 21.98 23.99
C TYR A 56 14.78 22.81 25.25
N GLU A 57 15.96 23.15 25.75
CA GLU A 57 16.14 23.98 26.95
C GLU A 57 15.44 25.35 26.79
N VAL A 58 15.68 26.02 25.66
CA VAL A 58 15.07 27.33 25.38
C VAL A 58 13.56 27.20 25.17
N SER A 59 13.10 26.17 24.46
CA SER A 59 11.66 26.01 24.17
C SER A 59 10.86 25.60 25.41
N GLY A 60 11.39 24.66 26.21
CA GLY A 60 10.74 24.13 27.41
C GLY A 60 11.05 24.89 28.69
N ASN A 61 11.92 25.90 28.63
CA ASN A 61 12.37 26.70 29.77
C ASN A 61 12.89 25.85 30.95
N PHE A 62 13.85 24.97 30.64
CA PHE A 62 14.52 24.11 31.62
C PHE A 62 16.00 23.95 31.28
N SER A 63 16.79 23.40 32.20
CA SER A 63 18.18 23.06 31.96
C SER A 63 18.38 21.56 32.03
N ILE A 64 18.98 20.99 30.99
CA ILE A 64 19.37 19.57 30.93
C ILE A 64 20.52 19.33 31.91
N GLU A 65 21.50 20.24 32.01
CA GLU A 65 22.63 20.08 32.95
C GLU A 65 22.18 20.06 34.41
N SER A 66 21.21 20.91 34.79
CA SER A 66 20.67 20.91 36.16
C SER A 66 19.84 19.67 36.50
N ASN A 67 19.17 19.07 35.50
CA ASN A 67 18.35 17.87 35.70
C ASN A 67 19.16 16.58 35.55
N CYS A 68 20.14 16.58 34.65
CA CYS A 68 20.92 15.44 34.22
C CYS A 68 22.42 15.75 33.99
N PRO A 69 23.17 16.06 35.07
CA PRO A 69 24.56 16.49 34.98
C PRO A 69 25.51 15.43 34.39
N LYS A 70 25.32 14.13 34.68
CA LYS A 70 26.18 13.06 34.17
C LYS A 70 25.95 12.83 32.68
N LEU A 71 24.69 12.93 32.24
CA LEU A 71 24.36 12.89 30.81
C LEU A 71 24.98 14.08 30.08
N MET A 72 25.00 15.27 30.71
CA MET A 72 25.67 16.41 30.10
C MET A 72 27.21 16.24 30.07
N ALA A 73 27.80 15.68 31.12
CA ALA A 73 29.22 15.35 31.10
C ALA A 73 29.56 14.31 30.00
N TRP A 74 28.70 13.33 29.80
CA TRP A 74 28.81 12.34 28.73
C TRP A 74 28.81 12.98 27.34
N ALA A 75 27.82 13.84 27.02
CA ALA A 75 27.78 14.46 25.70
C ALA A 75 28.99 15.39 25.48
N LYS A 76 29.47 16.10 26.51
CA LYS A 76 30.72 16.87 26.46
C LYS A 76 31.93 15.96 26.13
N ARG A 77 32.02 14.76 26.71
CA ARG A 77 33.05 13.76 26.38
C ARG A 77 32.92 13.25 24.95
N CYS A 78 31.71 12.96 24.48
CA CYS A 78 31.50 12.52 23.09
C CYS A 78 31.94 13.58 22.08
N MET A 79 31.70 14.87 22.36
CA MET A 79 32.16 15.98 21.51
C MET A 79 33.69 16.15 21.45
N GLN A 80 34.45 15.50 22.34
CA GLN A 80 35.92 15.48 22.24
C GLN A 80 36.41 14.56 21.11
N HIS A 81 35.56 13.65 20.60
CA HIS A 81 35.89 12.84 19.43
C HIS A 81 35.76 13.67 18.15
N GLU A 82 36.79 13.64 17.31
CA GLU A 82 36.82 14.39 16.05
C GLU A 82 35.70 13.97 15.08
N SER A 83 35.37 12.68 15.04
CA SER A 83 34.28 12.15 14.22
C SER A 83 32.91 12.70 14.62
N VAL A 84 32.73 13.04 15.89
CA VAL A 84 31.50 13.59 16.44
C VAL A 84 31.47 15.10 16.21
N SER A 85 32.49 15.83 16.67
CA SER A 85 32.53 17.30 16.58
C SER A 85 32.52 17.85 15.15
N LYS A 86 33.08 17.12 14.17
CA LYS A 86 33.01 17.51 12.75
C LYS A 86 31.68 17.21 12.08
N THR A 87 30.87 16.31 12.64
CA THR A 87 29.62 15.84 12.03
C THR A 87 28.40 16.58 12.57
N LEU A 88 28.38 16.86 13.88
CA LEU A 88 27.20 17.44 14.50
C LEU A 88 27.07 18.95 14.20
N PRO A 89 25.86 19.42 13.85
CA PRO A 89 25.62 20.84 13.67
C PRO A 89 25.71 21.60 15.00
N ASP A 90 26.07 22.89 14.90
CA ASP A 90 26.03 23.82 16.04
C ASP A 90 24.60 23.86 16.64
N PRO A 91 24.44 23.62 17.95
CA PRO A 91 23.13 23.66 18.60
C PRO A 91 22.36 24.97 18.40
N LYS A 92 23.06 26.11 18.23
CA LYS A 92 22.41 27.40 17.94
C LYS A 92 21.80 27.43 16.54
N LYS A 93 22.48 26.86 15.54
CA LYS A 93 21.95 26.75 14.17
C LYS A 93 20.72 25.84 14.11
N VAL A 94 20.69 24.77 14.90
CA VAL A 94 19.49 23.92 15.03
C VAL A 94 18.33 24.70 15.64
N TYR A 95 18.59 25.55 16.65
CA TYR A 95 17.56 26.41 17.22
C TYR A 95 17.07 27.49 16.23
N GLU A 96 17.95 28.12 15.47
CA GLU A 96 17.60 29.06 14.40
C GLU A 96 16.71 28.39 13.34
N PHE A 97 17.05 27.16 12.92
CA PHE A 97 16.23 26.37 12.02
C PHE A 97 14.82 26.12 12.59
N ILE A 98 14.70 25.80 13.87
CA ILE A 98 13.39 25.66 14.54
C ILE A 98 12.61 26.98 14.55
N LEU A 99 13.26 28.11 14.81
CA LEU A 99 12.62 29.42 14.75
C LEU A 99 12.11 29.75 13.34
N GLN A 100 12.86 29.38 12.31
CA GLN A 100 12.45 29.51 10.92
C GLN A 100 11.20 28.64 10.63
N LEU A 101 11.21 27.36 11.04
CA LEU A 101 10.03 26.48 10.92
C LEU A 101 8.81 27.06 11.64
N LYS A 102 8.97 27.70 12.80
CA LYS A 102 7.86 28.36 13.50
C LYS A 102 7.29 29.56 12.73
N LYS A 103 8.14 30.32 12.02
CA LYS A 103 7.74 31.51 11.25
C LYS A 103 7.08 31.16 9.92
N GLU A 104 7.60 30.15 9.23
CA GLU A 104 7.10 29.69 7.93
C GLU A 104 5.80 28.86 8.07
N GLY A 105 5.38 28.60 9.31
CA GLY A 105 4.41 27.57 9.62
C GLY A 105 5.12 26.23 9.57
N ALA A 106 5.28 25.57 10.72
CA ALA A 106 5.85 24.24 10.73
C ALA A 106 5.02 23.42 9.75
N PRO A 107 5.60 22.61 8.84
CA PRO A 107 4.79 21.64 8.12
C PRO A 107 3.97 20.95 9.20
N GLN A 108 2.64 21.13 9.12
CA GLN A 108 1.73 20.66 10.16
C GLN A 108 2.25 19.29 10.55
N GLN A 109 2.53 19.08 11.84
CA GLN A 109 2.64 17.72 12.34
C GLN A 109 1.47 17.00 11.69
N ARG A 110 1.77 16.05 10.79
CA ARG A 110 0.85 14.95 10.58
C ARG A 110 0.66 14.48 12.02
N ALA A 111 -0.47 14.88 12.62
CA ALA A 111 -1.12 14.11 13.66
C ALA A 111 -0.94 12.65 13.24
N SER A 112 -0.80 11.72 14.18
CA SER A 112 -0.84 10.30 13.87
C SER A 112 -2.07 10.04 13.00
N MET A 113 -1.90 10.15 11.68
CA MET A 113 -2.93 9.93 10.70
C MET A 113 -3.02 8.44 10.80
N ALA A 114 -4.20 7.94 11.17
CA ALA A 114 -4.56 6.61 10.75
C ALA A 114 -4.05 6.45 9.31
N GLU A 115 -3.25 5.41 9.09
CA GLU A 115 -2.57 5.16 7.83
C GLU A 115 -3.54 5.43 6.67
N GLU A 116 -3.31 6.52 5.92
CA GLU A 116 -4.30 7.00 4.97
C GLU A 116 -4.19 6.15 3.71
N VAL A 117 -5.23 5.35 3.46
CA VAL A 117 -5.34 4.50 2.28
C VAL A 117 -6.59 4.92 1.53
N ILE A 118 -6.42 5.40 0.30
CA ILE A 118 -7.52 5.76 -0.61
C ILE A 118 -7.39 4.88 -1.85
N LEU A 119 -8.50 4.32 -2.32
CA LEU A 119 -8.59 3.62 -3.59
C LEU A 119 -9.45 4.44 -4.55
N LEU A 120 -8.86 4.92 -5.63
CA LEU A 120 -9.61 5.44 -6.79
C LEU A 120 -9.95 4.27 -7.69
N ASP A 121 -11.22 3.99 -7.87
CA ASP A 121 -11.70 2.85 -8.67
C ASP A 121 -13.11 3.11 -9.21
N SER A 122 -13.60 2.22 -10.07
CA SER A 122 -15.01 2.17 -10.46
C SER A 122 -15.58 0.78 -10.15
N TRP A 123 -16.83 0.76 -9.69
CA TRP A 123 -17.51 -0.47 -9.23
C TRP A 123 -17.44 -1.63 -10.23
N VAL A 124 -17.47 -1.33 -11.54
CA VAL A 124 -17.50 -2.31 -12.63
C VAL A 124 -16.11 -2.78 -13.09
N SER A 125 -15.04 -2.11 -12.65
CA SER A 125 -13.67 -2.37 -13.12
C SER A 125 -13.12 -3.68 -12.55
N PRO A 126 -12.80 -4.69 -13.37
CA PRO A 126 -12.22 -5.93 -12.87
C PRO A 126 -10.81 -5.71 -12.31
N PHE A 127 -10.05 -4.73 -12.84
CA PHE A 127 -8.75 -4.35 -12.29
C PHE A 127 -8.87 -3.75 -10.90
N GLY A 128 -9.93 -2.96 -10.70
CA GLY A 128 -10.31 -2.38 -9.43
C GLY A 128 -10.68 -3.38 -8.35
N MET A 129 -11.48 -4.38 -8.74
CA MET A 129 -11.86 -5.49 -7.88
C MET A 129 -10.63 -6.21 -7.28
N ARG A 130 -9.52 -6.33 -8.03
CA ARG A 130 -8.26 -6.92 -7.48
C ARG A 130 -7.75 -6.15 -6.27
N ALA A 131 -7.71 -4.82 -6.36
CA ALA A 131 -7.28 -3.97 -5.26
C ALA A 131 -8.26 -4.07 -4.08
N ARG A 132 -9.57 -4.07 -4.35
CA ARG A 132 -10.61 -4.25 -3.32
C ARG A 132 -10.49 -5.59 -2.59
N ILE A 133 -10.28 -6.68 -3.32
CA ILE A 133 -10.05 -8.02 -2.75
C ILE A 133 -8.79 -8.03 -1.91
N ALA A 134 -7.66 -7.54 -2.43
CA ALA A 134 -6.40 -7.54 -1.69
C ALA A 134 -6.46 -6.69 -0.40
N LEU A 135 -7.13 -5.53 -0.44
CA LEU A 135 -7.40 -4.71 0.75
C LEU A 135 -8.27 -5.47 1.77
N ALA A 136 -9.29 -6.20 1.30
CA ALA A 136 -10.20 -6.97 2.15
C ALA A 136 -9.54 -8.22 2.77
N GLU A 137 -8.79 -9.00 1.99
CA GLU A 137 -7.96 -10.13 2.46
C GLU A 137 -7.00 -9.71 3.56
N LYS A 138 -6.48 -8.49 3.45
CA LYS A 138 -5.60 -7.89 4.44
C LYS A 138 -6.35 -7.09 5.50
N GLY A 139 -7.68 -7.01 5.50
CA GLY A 139 -8.43 -6.24 6.48
C GLY A 139 -7.96 -4.78 6.62
N ILE A 140 -7.58 -4.14 5.51
CA ILE A 140 -7.08 -2.76 5.47
C ILE A 140 -8.28 -1.81 5.31
N LYS A 141 -8.48 -0.95 6.32
CA LYS A 141 -9.46 0.14 6.23
C LYS A 141 -8.97 1.17 5.21
N HIS A 142 -9.85 1.55 4.31
CA HIS A 142 -9.53 2.50 3.25
C HIS A 142 -10.77 3.30 2.87
N GLU A 143 -10.55 4.47 2.27
CA GLU A 143 -11.58 5.23 1.59
C GLU A 143 -11.69 4.77 0.14
N HIS A 144 -12.88 4.37 -0.31
CA HIS A 144 -13.14 4.10 -1.72
C HIS A 144 -13.72 5.35 -2.38
N ARG A 145 -13.11 5.83 -3.46
CA ARG A 145 -13.60 6.94 -4.27
C ARG A 145 -13.96 6.45 -5.66
N GLU A 146 -15.25 6.50 -5.96
CA GLU A 146 -15.79 6.11 -7.27
C GLU A 146 -15.36 7.14 -8.35
N GLU A 147 -14.79 6.64 -9.44
CA GLU A 147 -14.39 7.43 -10.61
C GLU A 147 -15.38 7.25 -11.78
N ASP A 148 -15.75 8.36 -12.41
CA ASP A 148 -16.46 8.34 -13.69
C ASP A 148 -15.46 8.15 -14.83
N LEU A 149 -15.51 7.00 -15.50
CA LEU A 149 -14.61 6.68 -16.61
C LEU A 149 -14.83 7.54 -17.86
N GLY A 150 -16.01 8.15 -17.99
CA GLY A 150 -16.31 9.12 -19.04
C GLY A 150 -15.85 10.54 -18.72
N ASN A 151 -15.67 10.87 -17.44
CA ASN A 151 -15.26 12.18 -16.94
C ASN A 151 -14.31 12.05 -15.74
N LYS A 152 -13.05 11.74 -16.03
CA LYS A 152 -12.01 11.43 -15.03
C LYS A 152 -11.71 12.62 -14.12
N SER A 153 -11.59 12.38 -12.81
CA SER A 153 -11.31 13.44 -11.84
C SER A 153 -9.91 14.05 -11.99
N ASP A 154 -9.74 15.30 -11.56
CA ASP A 154 -8.42 15.95 -11.48
C ASP A 154 -7.46 15.18 -10.56
N LEU A 155 -8.00 14.54 -9.51
CA LEU A 155 -7.22 13.72 -8.59
C LEU A 155 -6.65 12.50 -9.31
N LEU A 156 -7.45 11.78 -10.09
CA LEU A 156 -6.99 10.65 -10.90
C LEU A 156 -5.93 11.09 -11.92
N LEU A 157 -6.17 12.19 -12.62
CA LEU A 157 -5.22 12.74 -13.61
C LEU A 157 -3.89 13.16 -12.97
N LYS A 158 -3.93 13.64 -11.72
CA LYS A 158 -2.74 13.99 -10.95
C LYS A 158 -1.99 12.75 -10.44
N MET A 159 -2.72 11.77 -9.91
CA MET A 159 -2.14 10.60 -9.24
C MET A 159 -1.64 9.54 -10.23
N ASN A 160 -2.24 9.44 -11.41
CA ASN A 160 -1.78 8.61 -12.51
C ASN A 160 -1.67 9.45 -13.79
N SER A 161 -0.71 10.38 -13.83
CA SER A 161 -0.53 11.31 -14.95
C SER A 161 -0.12 10.64 -16.27
N ILE A 162 0.53 9.46 -16.17
CA ILE A 162 0.99 8.67 -17.33
C ILE A 162 -0.21 8.01 -18.00
N HIS A 163 -0.83 7.02 -17.35
CA HIS A 163 -1.87 6.20 -17.97
C HIS A 163 -3.27 6.80 -17.82
N LYS A 164 -3.49 7.62 -16.79
CA LYS A 164 -4.80 8.22 -16.47
C LYS A 164 -5.88 7.15 -16.29
N THR A 165 -5.52 6.00 -15.72
CA THR A 165 -6.38 4.83 -15.53
C THR A 165 -6.55 4.50 -14.06
N ILE A 166 -7.66 3.86 -13.75
CA ILE A 166 -7.91 3.19 -12.47
C ILE A 166 -7.50 1.71 -12.55
N PRO A 167 -7.29 1.02 -11.40
CA PRO A 167 -7.27 1.58 -10.05
C PRO A 167 -5.99 2.37 -9.75
N VAL A 168 -6.10 3.28 -8.77
CA VAL A 168 -4.95 3.95 -8.15
C VAL A 168 -5.09 3.85 -6.63
N LEU A 169 -4.12 3.22 -5.97
CA LEU A 169 -4.02 3.23 -4.52
C LEU A 169 -3.19 4.43 -4.10
N ILE A 170 -3.71 5.28 -3.22
CA ILE A 170 -2.97 6.39 -2.63
C ILE A 170 -2.71 6.02 -1.18
N HIS A 171 -1.44 5.73 -0.86
CA HIS A 171 -1.01 5.41 0.49
C HIS A 171 -0.18 6.57 1.06
N ASN A 172 -0.71 7.25 2.08
CA ASN A 172 -0.10 8.42 2.74
C ASN A 172 0.28 9.54 1.75
N GLY A 173 -0.59 9.76 0.75
CA GLY A 173 -0.42 10.75 -0.32
C GLY A 173 0.46 10.30 -1.49
N LYS A 174 0.95 9.04 -1.51
CA LYS A 174 1.78 8.50 -2.57
C LYS A 174 0.98 7.51 -3.44
N PRO A 175 0.89 7.73 -4.77
CA PRO A 175 0.15 6.84 -5.64
C PRO A 175 0.93 5.56 -5.97
N VAL A 176 0.21 4.45 -6.05
CA VAL A 176 0.61 3.18 -6.64
C VAL A 176 -0.40 2.87 -7.74
N CYS A 177 0.08 2.80 -8.98
CA CYS A 177 -0.73 2.57 -10.18
C CYS A 177 -0.55 1.13 -10.66
N GLU A 178 -1.50 0.68 -11.49
CA GLU A 178 -1.62 -0.69 -12.01
C GLU A 178 -2.08 -1.69 -10.94
N SER A 179 -3.19 -2.37 -11.22
CA SER A 179 -3.85 -3.27 -10.24
C SER A 179 -2.92 -4.35 -9.67
N ASN A 180 -2.12 -4.99 -10.52
CA ASN A 180 -1.18 -6.04 -10.12
C ASN A 180 0.01 -5.49 -9.30
N ASN A 181 0.43 -4.24 -9.55
CA ASN A 181 1.41 -3.56 -8.71
C ASN A 181 0.82 -3.16 -7.35
N ILE A 182 -0.45 -2.72 -7.33
CA ILE A 182 -1.18 -2.42 -6.09
C ILE A 182 -1.28 -3.67 -5.22
N VAL A 183 -1.69 -4.81 -5.78
CA VAL A 183 -1.79 -6.08 -5.02
C VAL A 183 -0.41 -6.47 -4.45
N GLN A 184 0.66 -6.39 -5.24
CA GLN A 184 2.03 -6.65 -4.76
C GLN A 184 2.45 -5.68 -3.65
N TYR A 185 2.20 -4.39 -3.82
CA TYR A 185 2.53 -3.35 -2.84
C TYR A 185 1.81 -3.61 -1.51
N LEU A 186 0.52 -3.95 -1.55
CA LEU A 186 -0.25 -4.30 -0.36
C LEU A 186 0.32 -5.55 0.33
N ASP A 187 0.82 -6.51 -0.45
CA ASP A 187 1.45 -7.73 0.07
C ASP A 187 2.79 -7.48 0.77
N GLU A 188 3.59 -6.57 0.23
CA GLU A 188 4.90 -6.21 0.78
C GLU A 188 4.78 -5.28 2.01
N VAL A 189 3.87 -4.31 1.99
CA VAL A 189 3.70 -3.35 3.10
C VAL A 189 3.06 -4.01 4.31
N TRP A 190 1.95 -4.73 4.12
CA TRP A 190 1.25 -5.48 5.18
C TRP A 190 1.62 -6.97 5.12
N HIS A 191 2.93 -7.24 5.24
CA HIS A 191 3.53 -8.57 5.21
C HIS A 191 3.26 -9.40 6.47
N ASP A 192 2.78 -8.77 7.54
CA ASP A 192 2.34 -9.40 8.79
C ASP A 192 0.97 -10.10 8.66
N LYS A 193 0.28 -9.88 7.53
CA LYS A 193 -1.03 -10.47 7.21
C LYS A 193 -0.89 -11.65 6.24
N SER A 194 -1.99 -12.34 5.92
CA SER A 194 -1.96 -13.49 5.02
C SER A 194 -1.27 -13.12 3.69
N PRO A 195 -0.22 -13.86 3.27
CA PRO A 195 0.52 -13.55 2.06
C PRO A 195 -0.28 -13.93 0.82
N LEU A 196 -0.26 -13.07 -0.20
CA LEU A 196 -0.83 -13.35 -1.51
C LEU A 196 0.22 -13.95 -2.45
N LEU A 197 1.48 -13.57 -2.29
CA LEU A 197 2.60 -14.12 -3.06
C LEU A 197 3.36 -15.18 -2.26
N PRO A 198 3.83 -16.25 -2.92
CA PRO A 198 4.75 -17.21 -2.31
C PRO A 198 6.04 -16.53 -1.84
N SER A 199 6.64 -17.04 -0.76
CA SER A 199 7.95 -16.59 -0.28
C SER A 199 9.09 -17.09 -1.18
N ASP A 200 8.95 -18.30 -1.74
CA ASP A 200 9.92 -18.88 -2.67
C ASP A 200 10.05 -18.03 -3.95
N PRO A 201 11.27 -17.63 -4.36
CA PRO A 201 11.47 -16.78 -5.52
C PRO A 201 10.98 -17.37 -6.85
N TYR A 202 11.10 -18.68 -7.05
CA TYR A 202 10.67 -19.34 -8.27
C TYR A 202 9.15 -19.36 -8.36
N LEU A 203 8.47 -19.78 -7.29
CA LEU A 203 7.00 -19.77 -7.23
C LEU A 203 6.43 -18.35 -7.32
N LYS A 204 7.10 -17.36 -6.72
CA LYS A 204 6.74 -15.94 -6.91
C LYS A 204 6.88 -15.50 -8.37
N GLY A 205 7.90 -15.97 -9.07
CA GLY A 205 8.08 -15.78 -10.50
C GLY A 205 6.94 -16.40 -11.33
N GLN A 206 6.54 -17.63 -11.00
CA GLN A 206 5.41 -18.32 -11.65
C GLN A 206 4.09 -17.57 -11.43
N ALA A 207 3.80 -17.15 -10.20
CA ALA A 207 2.60 -16.38 -9.89
C ALA A 207 2.53 -15.07 -10.70
N ARG A 208 3.67 -14.38 -10.86
CA ARG A 208 3.76 -13.17 -11.69
C ARG A 208 3.55 -13.46 -13.17
N PHE A 209 4.10 -14.56 -13.68
CA PHE A 209 3.91 -14.99 -15.06
C PHE A 209 2.43 -15.25 -15.37
N TRP A 210 1.73 -15.99 -14.51
CA TRP A 210 0.32 -16.30 -14.72
C TRP A 210 -0.58 -15.07 -14.58
N ALA A 211 -0.29 -14.15 -13.66
CA ALA A 211 -1.01 -12.89 -13.58
C ALA A 211 -0.83 -12.02 -14.85
N ASP A 212 0.38 -12.00 -15.43
CA ASP A 212 0.66 -11.33 -16.71
C ASP A 212 -0.07 -12.01 -17.88
N PHE A 213 -0.12 -13.35 -17.90
CA PHE A 213 -0.91 -14.10 -18.88
C PHE A 213 -2.39 -13.73 -18.81
N VAL A 214 -2.96 -13.67 -17.60
CA VAL A 214 -4.35 -13.23 -17.39
C VAL A 214 -4.58 -11.83 -17.97
N ASP A 215 -3.70 -10.86 -17.67
CA ASP A 215 -3.84 -9.49 -18.18
C ASP A 215 -3.72 -9.40 -19.70
N ARG A 216 -2.70 -10.04 -20.28
CA ARG A 216 -2.36 -9.87 -21.70
C ARG A 216 -3.18 -10.74 -22.63
N LYS A 217 -3.66 -11.89 -22.16
CA LYS A 217 -4.36 -12.87 -23.00
C LYS A 217 -5.83 -12.94 -22.66
N VAL A 218 -6.16 -13.18 -21.40
CA VAL A 218 -7.55 -13.42 -21.00
C VAL A 218 -8.38 -12.15 -21.02
N PHE A 219 -7.92 -11.07 -20.38
CA PHE A 219 -8.65 -9.80 -20.35
C PHE A 219 -8.76 -9.15 -21.74
N ASP A 220 -7.69 -9.18 -22.53
CA ASP A 220 -7.71 -8.64 -23.89
C ASP A 220 -8.67 -9.42 -24.80
N ALA A 221 -8.60 -10.77 -24.80
CA ALA A 221 -9.51 -11.60 -25.59
C ALA A 221 -10.97 -11.47 -25.11
N GLY A 222 -11.21 -11.52 -23.80
CA GLY A 222 -12.55 -11.36 -23.23
C GLY A 222 -13.18 -10.01 -23.58
N ARG A 223 -12.39 -8.92 -23.56
CA ARG A 223 -12.87 -7.61 -24.03
C ARG A 223 -13.34 -7.67 -25.48
N LYS A 224 -12.57 -8.32 -26.35
CA LYS A 224 -12.90 -8.41 -27.77
C LYS A 224 -14.20 -9.19 -27.99
N VAL A 225 -14.49 -10.22 -27.18
CA VAL A 225 -15.74 -11.01 -27.28
C VAL A 225 -17.01 -10.15 -27.22
N TRP A 226 -17.08 -9.15 -26.33
CA TRP A 226 -18.29 -8.30 -26.24
C TRP A 226 -18.22 -7.01 -27.08
N VAL A 227 -17.08 -6.71 -27.70
CA VAL A 227 -16.91 -5.52 -28.57
C VAL A 227 -17.08 -5.87 -30.06
N THR A 228 -16.74 -7.08 -30.48
CA THR A 228 -16.80 -7.49 -31.90
C THR A 228 -18.09 -8.24 -32.25
N LYS A 229 -18.30 -8.50 -33.55
CA LYS A 229 -19.47 -9.21 -34.09
C LYS A 229 -19.11 -10.14 -35.24
N GLY A 230 -20.01 -11.07 -35.55
CA GLY A 230 -19.92 -11.90 -36.75
C GLY A 230 -18.78 -12.91 -36.69
N GLU A 231 -18.13 -13.18 -37.81
CA GLU A 231 -17.13 -14.24 -37.90
C GLU A 231 -15.85 -13.93 -37.12
N GLU A 232 -15.46 -12.65 -37.03
CA GLU A 232 -14.33 -12.21 -36.20
C GLU A 232 -14.56 -12.53 -34.72
N GLN A 233 -15.78 -12.30 -34.23
CA GLN A 233 -16.16 -12.59 -32.84
C GLN A 233 -16.04 -14.08 -32.50
N LYS A 234 -16.43 -14.97 -33.43
CA LYS A 234 -16.31 -16.43 -33.21
C LYS A 234 -14.86 -16.87 -33.03
N SER A 235 -13.97 -16.41 -33.92
CA SER A 235 -12.53 -16.70 -33.82
C SER A 235 -11.93 -16.20 -32.50
N LEU A 236 -12.29 -14.97 -32.10
CA LEU A 236 -11.85 -14.38 -30.83
C LEU A 236 -12.40 -15.10 -29.60
N MET A 237 -13.63 -15.63 -29.70
CA MET A 237 -14.23 -16.46 -28.65
C MET A 237 -13.49 -17.80 -28.52
N GLU A 238 -13.15 -18.46 -29.63
CA GLU A 238 -12.35 -19.69 -29.61
C GLU A 238 -10.96 -19.44 -28.98
N GLU A 239 -10.32 -18.31 -29.33
CA GLU A 239 -9.07 -17.88 -28.69
C GLU A 239 -9.25 -17.68 -27.18
N PHE A 240 -10.30 -16.96 -26.77
CA PHE A 240 -10.60 -16.72 -25.35
C PHE A 240 -10.79 -18.03 -24.57
N ILE A 241 -11.56 -18.97 -25.13
CA ILE A 241 -11.76 -20.31 -24.55
C ILE A 241 -10.43 -21.07 -24.47
N GLY A 242 -9.56 -20.96 -25.47
CA GLY A 242 -8.21 -21.54 -25.44
C GLY A 242 -7.36 -21.03 -24.28
N HIS A 243 -7.39 -19.72 -24.02
CA HIS A 243 -6.69 -19.12 -22.87
C HIS A 243 -7.27 -19.60 -21.53
N LEU A 244 -8.60 -19.73 -21.43
CA LEU A 244 -9.26 -20.26 -20.23
C LEU A 244 -8.88 -21.73 -19.98
N LYS A 245 -8.87 -22.58 -21.01
CA LYS A 245 -8.40 -23.97 -20.90
C LYS A 245 -6.94 -24.08 -20.46
N THR A 246 -6.10 -23.14 -20.90
CA THR A 246 -4.70 -23.07 -20.46
C THR A 246 -4.62 -22.81 -18.95
N LEU A 247 -5.45 -21.90 -18.42
CA LEU A 247 -5.52 -21.63 -16.99
C LEU A 247 -6.17 -22.79 -16.21
N GLU A 248 -7.16 -23.47 -16.78
CA GLU A 248 -7.76 -24.64 -16.15
C GLU A 248 -6.75 -25.79 -16.01
N ALA A 249 -5.89 -25.98 -17.02
CA ALA A 249 -4.81 -26.95 -16.97
C ALA A 249 -3.77 -26.59 -15.91
N GLU A 250 -3.43 -25.30 -15.78
CA GLU A 250 -2.53 -24.82 -14.73
C GLU A 250 -3.11 -24.98 -13.32
N LEU A 251 -4.41 -24.68 -13.14
CA LEU A 251 -5.10 -24.90 -11.87
C LEU A 251 -5.04 -26.38 -11.46
N GLY A 252 -5.10 -27.30 -12.42
CA GLY A 252 -5.00 -28.73 -12.17
C GLY A 252 -6.11 -29.24 -11.27
N ASP A 253 -5.73 -29.81 -10.12
CA ASP A 253 -6.66 -30.29 -9.09
C ASP A 253 -6.60 -29.45 -7.81
N GLU A 254 -5.81 -28.37 -7.81
CA GLU A 254 -5.67 -27.48 -6.65
C GLU A 254 -6.97 -26.71 -6.39
N PRO A 255 -7.27 -26.38 -5.12
CA PRO A 255 -8.46 -25.61 -4.81
C PRO A 255 -8.35 -24.15 -5.31
N TYR A 256 -7.13 -23.60 -5.34
CA TYR A 256 -6.77 -22.25 -5.79
C TYR A 256 -5.44 -22.26 -6.58
N PHE A 257 -5.17 -21.24 -7.38
CA PHE A 257 -3.85 -21.08 -8.03
C PHE A 257 -2.72 -20.83 -7.02
N GLY A 258 -3.05 -20.33 -5.83
CA GLY A 258 -2.14 -20.26 -4.68
C GLY A 258 -1.93 -21.60 -3.95
N GLY A 259 -2.47 -22.71 -4.46
CA GLY A 259 -2.51 -24.02 -3.80
C GLY A 259 -3.66 -24.10 -2.81
N GLU A 260 -3.38 -24.41 -1.54
CA GLU A 260 -4.38 -24.58 -0.47
C GLU A 260 -5.15 -23.29 -0.11
N LYS A 261 -4.66 -22.12 -0.50
CA LYS A 261 -5.25 -20.80 -0.19
C LYS A 261 -5.28 -19.91 -1.42
N MET A 262 -6.20 -18.95 -1.45
CA MET A 262 -6.20 -17.90 -2.46
C MET A 262 -4.86 -17.15 -2.44
N GLY A 263 -4.24 -17.05 -3.61
CA GLY A 263 -3.01 -16.32 -3.84
C GLY A 263 -3.16 -15.23 -4.90
N TYR A 264 -2.02 -14.73 -5.34
CA TYR A 264 -1.89 -13.60 -6.26
C TYR A 264 -2.67 -13.82 -7.57
N VAL A 265 -2.51 -14.99 -8.20
CA VAL A 265 -3.21 -15.31 -9.47
C VAL A 265 -4.72 -15.39 -9.26
N ASP A 266 -5.16 -15.93 -8.12
CA ASP A 266 -6.59 -16.01 -7.79
C ASP A 266 -7.21 -14.61 -7.70
N VAL A 267 -6.54 -13.70 -6.97
CA VAL A 267 -6.96 -12.29 -6.83
C VAL A 267 -6.98 -11.59 -8.19
N THR A 268 -6.01 -11.87 -9.08
CA THR A 268 -5.93 -11.29 -10.42
C THR A 268 -7.07 -11.78 -11.33
N MET A 269 -7.43 -13.06 -11.25
CA MET A 269 -8.34 -13.71 -12.19
C MET A 269 -9.80 -13.68 -11.74
N VAL A 270 -10.10 -13.81 -10.44
CA VAL A 270 -11.48 -13.96 -9.96
C VAL A 270 -12.42 -12.82 -10.37
N PRO A 271 -11.98 -11.55 -10.55
CA PRO A 271 -12.87 -10.49 -11.05
C PRO A 271 -13.57 -10.80 -12.37
N ILE A 272 -12.98 -11.64 -13.22
CA ILE A 272 -13.58 -12.09 -14.50
C ILE A 272 -14.91 -12.80 -14.25
N TYR A 273 -15.08 -13.46 -13.10
CA TYR A 273 -16.33 -14.15 -12.75
C TYR A 273 -17.55 -13.22 -12.80
N SER A 274 -17.42 -11.98 -12.33
CA SER A 274 -18.51 -10.98 -12.42
C SER A 274 -18.87 -10.60 -13.85
N TRP A 275 -17.98 -10.87 -14.82
CA TRP A 275 -18.18 -10.64 -16.25
C TRP A 275 -18.62 -11.90 -17.02
N PHE A 276 -18.66 -13.08 -16.39
CA PHE A 276 -19.00 -14.34 -17.07
C PHE A 276 -20.31 -14.23 -17.84
N HIS A 277 -21.38 -13.75 -17.19
CA HIS A 277 -22.69 -13.60 -17.82
C HIS A 277 -22.62 -12.72 -19.07
N ALA A 278 -21.91 -11.60 -19.01
CA ALA A 278 -21.75 -10.71 -20.15
C ALA A 278 -21.00 -11.40 -21.32
N TYR A 279 -19.97 -12.21 -21.03
CA TYR A 279 -19.26 -12.96 -22.05
C TYR A 279 -20.11 -14.09 -22.64
N GLU A 280 -20.81 -14.88 -21.81
CA GLU A 280 -21.65 -16.00 -22.26
C GLU A 280 -22.76 -15.52 -23.19
N VAL A 281 -23.46 -14.45 -22.81
CA VAL A 281 -24.55 -13.89 -23.63
C VAL A 281 -23.99 -13.25 -24.90
N SER A 282 -22.88 -12.50 -24.81
CA SER A 282 -22.30 -11.84 -25.98
C SER A 282 -21.69 -12.82 -26.97
N GLY A 283 -21.02 -13.87 -26.49
CA GLY A 283 -20.33 -14.87 -27.29
C GLY A 283 -21.16 -16.10 -27.62
N ASN A 284 -22.36 -16.25 -27.03
CA ASN A 284 -23.22 -17.42 -27.18
C ASN A 284 -22.49 -18.75 -26.87
N PHE A 285 -21.83 -18.79 -25.71
CA PHE A 285 -21.15 -19.98 -25.18
C PHE A 285 -21.41 -20.15 -23.69
N SER A 286 -20.99 -21.29 -23.12
CA SER A 286 -21.05 -21.54 -21.68
C SER A 286 -19.66 -21.79 -21.10
N PHE A 287 -19.32 -21.14 -19.99
CA PHE A 287 -18.08 -21.43 -19.26
C PHE A 287 -18.11 -22.85 -18.68
N GLU A 288 -19.23 -23.28 -18.09
CA GLU A 288 -19.35 -24.58 -17.43
C GLU A 288 -19.11 -25.73 -18.42
N SER A 289 -19.54 -25.60 -19.69
CA SER A 289 -19.32 -26.64 -20.70
C SER A 289 -17.87 -26.75 -21.19
N HIS A 290 -17.10 -25.67 -21.09
CA HIS A 290 -15.74 -25.61 -21.62
C HIS A 290 -14.65 -25.70 -20.56
N CYS A 291 -14.91 -25.12 -19.39
CA CYS A 291 -13.95 -24.96 -18.30
C CYS A 291 -14.60 -25.22 -16.91
N PRO A 292 -15.16 -26.42 -16.66
CA PRO A 292 -15.92 -26.71 -15.45
C PRO A 292 -15.10 -26.57 -14.16
N LYS A 293 -13.81 -26.89 -14.16
CA LYS A 293 -12.95 -26.72 -12.97
C LYS A 293 -12.72 -25.26 -12.65
N LEU A 294 -12.59 -24.38 -13.66
CA LEU A 294 -12.53 -22.94 -13.44
C LEU A 294 -13.84 -22.39 -12.89
N VAL A 295 -14.99 -22.87 -13.37
CA VAL A 295 -16.28 -22.43 -12.79
C VAL A 295 -16.39 -22.89 -11.33
N ALA A 296 -15.99 -24.12 -11.03
CA ALA A 296 -15.95 -24.63 -9.66
C ALA A 296 -14.99 -23.81 -8.77
N TRP A 297 -13.81 -23.47 -9.28
CA TRP A 297 -12.84 -22.59 -8.62
C TRP A 297 -13.44 -21.21 -8.34
N ALA A 298 -14.07 -20.57 -9.33
CA ALA A 298 -14.67 -19.25 -9.14
C ALA A 298 -15.78 -19.29 -8.08
N LYS A 299 -16.63 -20.33 -8.10
CA LYS A 299 -17.64 -20.58 -7.05
C LYS A 299 -17.01 -20.75 -5.67
N ARG A 300 -15.86 -21.43 -5.55
CA ARG A 300 -15.10 -21.51 -4.28
C ARG A 300 -14.55 -20.16 -3.85
N CYS A 301 -13.98 -19.36 -4.76
CA CYS A 301 -13.51 -18.01 -4.43
C CYS A 301 -14.65 -17.12 -3.94
N MET A 302 -15.85 -17.22 -4.51
CA MET A 302 -17.04 -16.48 -4.07
C MET A 302 -17.51 -16.83 -2.64
N GLN A 303 -17.02 -17.91 -2.04
CA GLN A 303 -17.29 -18.23 -0.63
C GLN A 303 -16.48 -17.34 0.34
N HIS A 304 -15.47 -16.62 -0.17
CA HIS A 304 -14.71 -15.65 0.62
C HIS A 304 -15.45 -14.31 0.69
N ASP A 305 -15.56 -13.78 1.90
CA ASP A 305 -16.16 -12.47 2.17
C ASP A 305 -15.46 -11.33 1.41
N SER A 306 -14.15 -11.42 1.25
CA SER A 306 -13.30 -10.48 0.51
C SER A 306 -13.67 -10.41 -0.97
N VAL A 307 -14.06 -11.53 -1.57
CA VAL A 307 -14.42 -11.66 -2.99
C VAL A 307 -15.89 -11.30 -3.20
N SER A 308 -16.79 -11.93 -2.44
CA SER A 308 -18.24 -11.73 -2.60
C SER A 308 -18.69 -10.29 -2.37
N LYS A 309 -18.02 -9.54 -1.49
CA LYS A 309 -18.29 -8.11 -1.26
C LYS A 309 -17.62 -7.19 -2.28
N ALA A 310 -16.55 -7.64 -2.94
CA ALA A 310 -15.82 -6.85 -3.92
C ALA A 310 -16.39 -6.98 -5.34
N LEU A 311 -16.94 -8.14 -5.70
CA LEU A 311 -17.50 -8.38 -7.03
C LEU A 311 -18.94 -7.87 -7.12
N PRO A 312 -19.28 -7.13 -8.18
CA PRO A 312 -20.66 -6.75 -8.44
C PRO A 312 -21.48 -7.92 -8.96
N ASP A 313 -22.79 -7.74 -8.93
CA ASP A 313 -23.75 -8.66 -9.54
C ASP A 313 -23.51 -8.80 -11.06
N PRO A 314 -23.43 -10.03 -11.61
CA PRO A 314 -23.17 -10.24 -13.03
C PRO A 314 -24.22 -9.67 -13.99
N GLU A 315 -25.50 -9.58 -13.59
CA GLU A 315 -26.54 -8.98 -14.42
C GLU A 315 -26.31 -7.47 -14.56
N LYS A 316 -25.95 -6.79 -13.47
CA LYS A 316 -25.58 -5.36 -13.51
C LYS A 316 -24.36 -5.10 -14.39
N VAL A 317 -23.36 -5.98 -14.37
CA VAL A 317 -22.20 -5.88 -15.26
C VAL A 317 -22.64 -6.01 -16.72
N TYR A 318 -23.55 -6.94 -17.02
CA TYR A 318 -24.08 -7.09 -18.37
C TYR A 318 -24.90 -5.88 -18.83
N GLU A 319 -25.74 -5.31 -17.97
CA GLU A 319 -26.44 -4.05 -18.25
C GLU A 319 -25.48 -2.91 -18.59
N TYR A 320 -24.38 -2.79 -17.84
CA TYR A 320 -23.31 -1.83 -18.12
C TYR A 320 -22.68 -2.09 -19.50
N VAL A 321 -22.38 -3.35 -19.84
CA VAL A 321 -21.85 -3.73 -21.15
C VAL A 321 -22.81 -3.33 -22.27
N LEU A 322 -24.12 -3.55 -22.12
CA LEU A 322 -25.13 -3.10 -23.11
C LEU A 322 -25.11 -1.58 -23.30
N GLN A 323 -25.07 -0.81 -22.21
CA GLN A 323 -24.97 0.65 -22.29
C GLN A 323 -23.67 1.12 -22.94
N LEU A 324 -22.57 0.40 -22.72
CA LEU A 324 -21.28 0.72 -23.33
C LEU A 324 -21.27 0.39 -24.82
N ARG A 325 -21.84 -0.76 -25.23
CA ARG A 325 -22.02 -1.11 -26.65
C ARG A 325 -22.87 -0.06 -27.39
N LYS A 326 -23.94 0.43 -26.76
CA LYS A 326 -24.74 1.53 -27.27
C LYS A 326 -23.93 2.80 -27.48
N ARG A 327 -23.14 3.20 -26.48
CA ARG A 327 -22.26 4.38 -26.54
C ARG A 327 -21.20 4.26 -27.63
N LEU A 328 -20.71 3.04 -27.89
CA LEU A 328 -19.71 2.75 -28.91
C LEU A 328 -20.31 2.54 -30.31
N GLY A 329 -21.64 2.48 -30.45
CA GLY A 329 -22.31 2.23 -31.73
C GLY A 329 -22.18 0.80 -32.25
N ILE A 330 -22.11 -0.19 -31.35
CA ILE A 330 -21.87 -1.62 -31.67
C ILE A 330 -23.07 -2.51 -31.26
N GLU A 331 -24.28 -1.93 -31.18
CA GLU A 331 -25.54 -2.67 -30.92
C GLU A 331 -25.85 -3.65 -32.03
#